data_AF-A0A392P7S1-F1
#
_entry.id   AF-A0A392P7S1-F1
#
_cell.length_a   1.000
_cell.length_b   1.000
_cell.length_c   1.000
_cell.angle_alpha   90.00
_cell.angle_beta   90.00
_cell.angle_gamma   90.00
#
_symmetry.space_group_name_H-M   'P 1'
#
loop_
_entity.id
_entity.type
_entity.pdbx_description
1 polymer ?
#
loop_
_entity_poly.entity_id
_entity_poly.type
_entity_poly.pdbx_seq_one_letter_code
_entity_poly.pdbx_strand_id
1 'polypeptide(L)'
;MGVDYYKLLQVDRNAKDDDLKKAYRKLAMKWHPDKNPNNKKEAEAKFKQISEAYDVLSDSQKRAVYDQYGEDGLKGQMPPPPEASASGGGNTYYSP
;
A
#
# COMPACT_ATOMS: atom_id res chain seq x y z
N MET A 1 -10.01 1.98 -13.69
CA MET A 1 -10.90 2.11 -12.51
C MET A 1 -9.99 2.44 -11.35
N GLY A 2 -10.05 3.68 -10.86
CA GLY A 2 -9.15 4.16 -9.82
C GLY A 2 -9.33 3.38 -8.51
N VAL A 3 -8.25 3.05 -7.82
CA VAL A 3 -8.29 2.46 -6.48
C VAL A 3 -8.83 3.52 -5.51
N ASP A 4 -10.02 3.29 -4.95
CA ASP A 4 -10.62 4.13 -3.90
C ASP A 4 -9.96 3.80 -2.53
N TYR A 5 -8.98 4.59 -2.09
CA TYR A 5 -8.29 4.36 -0.80
C TYR A 5 -9.23 4.42 0.41
N TYR A 6 -10.24 5.30 0.36
CA TYR A 6 -11.27 5.41 1.39
C TYR A 6 -12.07 4.10 1.53
N LYS A 7 -12.49 3.50 0.41
CA LYS A 7 -13.20 2.21 0.43
C LYS A 7 -12.29 1.08 0.90
N LEU A 8 -10.99 1.17 0.60
CA LEU A 8 -10.02 0.16 0.95
C LEU A 8 -9.76 0.11 2.46
N LEU A 9 -9.70 1.29 3.10
CA LEU A 9 -9.71 1.44 4.55
C LEU A 9 -11.11 1.26 5.16
N GLN A 10 -12.16 1.11 4.35
CA GLN A 10 -13.56 1.05 4.80
C GLN A 10 -13.97 2.27 5.65
N VAL A 11 -13.48 3.44 5.26
CA VAL A 11 -13.78 4.71 5.90
C VAL A 11 -14.51 5.65 4.95
N ASP A 12 -15.15 6.67 5.51
CA ASP A 12 -15.79 7.70 4.74
C ASP A 12 -14.77 8.68 4.12
N ARG A 13 -15.14 9.42 3.07
CA ARG A 13 -14.27 10.44 2.47
C ARG A 13 -13.98 11.58 3.45
N ASN A 14 -14.85 11.77 4.43
CA ASN A 14 -14.67 12.75 5.51
C ASN A 14 -13.95 12.19 6.75
N ALA A 15 -13.35 10.99 6.65
CA ALA A 15 -12.64 10.38 7.77
C ALA A 15 -11.47 11.26 8.25
N LYS A 16 -11.32 11.32 9.58
CA LYS A 16 -10.19 11.97 10.24
C LYS A 16 -9.02 11.01 10.37
N ASP A 17 -7.85 11.55 10.68
CA ASP A 17 -6.63 10.76 10.90
C ASP A 17 -6.82 9.64 11.94
N ASP A 18 -7.60 9.93 12.99
CA ASP A 18 -7.90 8.95 14.04
C ASP A 18 -8.71 7.76 13.50
N ASP A 19 -9.68 8.00 12.62
CA ASP A 19 -10.48 6.97 11.95
C ASP A 19 -9.63 6.17 10.96
N LEU A 20 -8.78 6.84 10.18
CA LEU A 20 -7.83 6.21 9.27
C LEU A 20 -6.89 5.26 10.01
N LYS A 21 -6.33 5.71 11.14
CA LYS A 21 -5.45 4.92 11.98
C LYS A 21 -6.16 3.72 12.60
N LYS A 22 -7.38 3.89 13.09
CA LYS A 22 -8.22 2.80 13.64
C LYS A 22 -8.53 1.75 12.57
N ALA A 23 -8.95 2.20 11.39
CA ALA A 23 -9.25 1.34 10.25
C ALA A 23 -8.03 0.55 9.79
N TYR A 24 -6.90 1.23 9.58
CA TYR A 24 -5.62 0.62 9.22
C TYR A 24 -5.26 -0.49 10.21
N ARG A 25 -5.29 -0.21 11.52
CA ARG A 25 -4.92 -1.18 12.56
C ARG A 25 -5.81 -2.43 12.54
N LYS A 26 -7.12 -2.25 12.33
CA LYS A 26 -8.11 -3.34 12.25
C LYS A 26 -7.87 -4.20 11.01
N LEU A 27 -7.62 -3.58 9.87
CA LEU A 27 -7.41 -4.26 8.60
C LEU A 27 -6.03 -4.94 8.52
N ALA A 28 -4.99 -4.31 9.06
CA ALA A 28 -3.64 -4.87 9.19
C ALA A 28 -3.66 -6.18 9.99
N MET A 29 -4.38 -6.22 11.12
CA MET A 29 -4.56 -7.44 11.91
C MET A 29 -5.39 -8.49 11.16
N LYS A 30 -6.41 -8.07 10.41
CA LYS A 30 -7.26 -8.97 9.62
C LYS A 30 -6.51 -9.64 8.47
N TRP A 31 -5.64 -8.90 7.81
CA TRP A 31 -4.83 -9.36 6.67
C TRP A 31 -3.38 -9.69 7.05
N HIS A 32 -3.09 -9.87 8.35
CA HIS A 32 -1.75 -10.25 8.77
C HIS A 32 -1.42 -11.66 8.26
N PRO A 33 -0.21 -11.93 7.73
CA PRO A 33 0.18 -13.23 7.19
C PRO A 33 0.13 -14.35 8.25
N ASP A 34 0.33 -14.01 9.52
CA ASP A 34 0.20 -14.94 10.66
C ASP A 34 -1.24 -15.46 10.82
N LYS A 35 -2.24 -14.58 10.64
CA LYS A 35 -3.66 -14.94 10.74
C LYS A 35 -4.23 -15.55 9.46
N ASN A 36 -3.50 -15.42 8.34
CA ASN A 36 -3.93 -15.90 7.02
C ASN A 36 -2.88 -16.86 6.42
N PRO A 37 -2.57 -17.99 7.09
CA PRO A 37 -1.53 -18.90 6.63
C PRO A 37 -1.83 -19.53 5.26
N ASN A 38 -3.11 -19.68 4.92
CA ASN A 38 -3.57 -20.27 3.65
C ASN A 38 -3.72 -19.24 2.52
N ASN A 39 -3.92 -17.96 2.86
CA ASN A 39 -4.24 -16.91 1.89
C ASN A 39 -3.17 -15.80 1.88
N LYS A 40 -1.90 -16.17 2.13
CA LYS A 40 -0.79 -15.21 2.28
C LYS A 40 -0.67 -14.22 1.11
N LYS A 41 -0.82 -14.70 -0.14
CA LYS A 41 -0.75 -13.84 -1.33
C LYS A 41 -1.84 -12.77 -1.36
N GLU A 42 -3.07 -13.16 -1.07
CA GLU A 42 -4.21 -12.23 -1.00
C GLU A 42 -4.07 -11.27 0.17
N ALA A 43 -3.64 -11.80 1.32
CA ALA A 43 -3.41 -11.03 2.53
C ALA A 43 -2.31 -9.98 2.34
N GLU A 44 -1.20 -10.35 1.71
CA GLU A 44 -0.11 -9.43 1.37
C GLU A 44 -0.56 -8.36 0.38
N ALA A 45 -1.28 -8.73 -0.69
CA ALA A 45 -1.82 -7.78 -1.65
C ALA A 45 -2.76 -6.76 -0.98
N LYS A 46 -3.68 -7.23 -0.14
CA LYS A 46 -4.59 -6.37 0.63
C LYS A 46 -3.84 -5.51 1.62
N PHE A 47 -2.91 -6.09 2.39
CA PHE A 47 -2.12 -5.38 3.39
C PHE A 47 -1.33 -4.23 2.76
N LYS A 48 -0.72 -4.48 1.61
CA LYS A 48 0.01 -3.48 0.83
C LYS A 48 -0.89 -2.34 0.39
N GLN A 49 -2.06 -2.65 -0.18
CA GLN A 49 -3.05 -1.65 -0.56
C GLN A 49 -3.55 -0.84 0.67
N ILE A 50 -3.77 -1.49 1.81
CA ILE A 50 -4.21 -0.85 3.06
C ILE A 50 -3.14 0.10 3.59
N SER A 51 -1.87 -0.31 3.52
CA SER A 51 -0.73 0.51 3.95
C SER A 51 -0.56 1.73 3.05
N GLU A 52 -0.67 1.55 1.74
CA GLU A 52 -0.62 2.64 0.76
C GLU A 52 -1.78 3.63 0.98
N ALA A 53 -3.00 3.12 1.12
CA ALA A 53 -4.17 3.95 1.41
C ALA A 53 -4.00 4.81 2.67
N TYR A 54 -3.45 4.22 3.74
CA TYR A 54 -3.21 4.94 4.98
C TYR A 54 -2.12 6.00 4.84
N ASP A 55 -1.00 5.66 4.21
CA ASP A 55 0.13 6.58 3.98
C ASP A 55 -0.29 7.81 3.15
N VAL A 56 -1.13 7.59 2.14
CA VAL A 56 -1.68 8.67 1.30
C VAL A 56 -2.69 9.51 2.04
N LEU A 57 -3.66 8.89 2.74
CA LEU A 57 -4.78 9.61 3.35
C LEU A 57 -4.43 10.28 4.69
N SER A 58 -3.43 9.77 5.40
CA SER A 58 -2.94 10.35 6.67
C SER A 58 -2.05 11.56 6.41
N ASP A 59 -1.34 11.61 5.29
CA ASP A 59 -0.55 12.77 4.89
C ASP A 59 -1.42 13.77 4.11
N SER A 60 -1.60 14.97 4.65
CA SER A 60 -2.42 16.01 4.01
C SER A 60 -1.91 16.43 2.63
N GLN A 61 -0.60 16.38 2.38
CA GLN A 61 -0.03 16.69 1.06
C GLN A 61 -0.29 15.56 0.06
N LYS A 62 -0.03 14.30 0.45
CA LYS A 62 -0.29 13.15 -0.43
C LYS A 62 -1.79 13.00 -0.71
N ARG A 63 -2.63 13.24 0.29
CA ARG A 63 -4.09 13.27 0.16
C ARG A 63 -4.53 14.32 -0.84
N ALA A 64 -3.98 15.54 -0.76
CA ALA A 64 -4.28 16.59 -1.74
C ALA A 64 -3.88 16.17 -3.16
N VAL A 65 -2.69 15.56 -3.33
CA VAL A 65 -2.25 15.02 -4.63
C VAL A 65 -3.17 13.91 -5.12
N TYR A 66 -3.59 12.99 -4.25
CA TYR A 66 -4.52 11.93 -4.59
C TYR A 66 -5.91 12.45 -4.99
N ASP A 67 -6.45 13.40 -4.23
CA ASP A 67 -7.75 13.99 -4.52
C ASP A 67 -7.71 14.82 -5.82
N GLN A 68 -6.55 15.37 -6.20
CA GLN A 68 -6.36 16.19 -7.41
C GLN A 68 -5.96 15.38 -8.67
N TYR A 69 -5.12 14.37 -8.53
CA TYR A 69 -4.50 13.61 -9.63
C TYR A 69 -4.83 12.11 -9.61
N GLY A 70 -5.46 11.60 -8.56
CA GLY A 70 -5.74 10.19 -8.36
C GLY A 70 -4.48 9.35 -8.03
N GLU A 71 -4.62 8.03 -8.13
CA GLU A 71 -3.51 7.08 -7.90
C GLU A 71 -2.30 7.30 -8.84
N ASP A 72 -2.55 7.85 -10.03
CA ASP A 72 -1.52 8.04 -11.05
C ASP A 72 -0.49 9.10 -10.63
N GLY A 73 -0.95 10.14 -9.91
CA GLY A 73 -0.09 11.17 -9.32
C GLY A 73 0.82 10.67 -8.20
N LEU A 74 0.49 9.54 -7.58
CA LEU A 74 1.25 8.94 -6.47
C LEU A 74 2.25 7.87 -6.91
N LYS A 75 1.98 7.17 -8.02
CA LYS A 75 2.88 6.14 -8.57
C LYS A 75 4.28 6.66 -8.91
N GLY A 76 4.44 7.96 -9.17
CA GLY A 76 5.74 8.60 -9.41
C GLY A 76 6.54 8.96 -8.15
N GLN A 77 5.90 8.97 -6.97
CA GLN A 77 6.52 9.43 -5.70
C GLN A 77 6.65 8.33 -4.65
N MET A 78 5.94 7.21 -4.80
CA MET A 78 6.04 6.09 -3.89
C MET A 78 7.22 5.20 -4.32
N PRO A 79 8.24 4.98 -3.48
CA PRO A 79 9.28 4.03 -3.82
C PRO A 79 8.61 2.69 -4.13
N PRO A 80 9.05 1.98 -5.18
CA PRO A 80 8.55 0.65 -5.41
C PRO A 80 8.72 -0.13 -4.10
N PRO A 81 7.70 -0.90 -3.68
CA PRO A 81 7.82 -1.79 -2.55
C PRO A 81 9.11 -2.60 -2.74
N PRO A 82 9.86 -2.93 -1.66
CA PRO A 82 11.03 -3.79 -1.79
C PRO A 82 10.52 -5.08 -2.42
N GLU A 83 10.73 -5.18 -3.72
CA GLU A 83 10.57 -6.41 -4.46
C GLU A 83 11.56 -7.33 -3.79
N ALA A 84 11.03 -8.31 -3.04
CA ALA A 84 11.81 -9.45 -2.59
C ALA A 84 12.65 -9.87 -3.79
N SER A 85 13.97 -9.74 -3.65
CA SER A 85 14.99 -9.96 -4.66
C SER A 85 14.45 -10.72 -5.86
N ALA A 86 14.11 -10.00 -6.93
CA ALA A 86 14.18 -10.58 -8.25
C ALA A 86 15.66 -10.87 -8.51
N SER A 87 16.12 -12.01 -8.01
CA SER A 87 17.31 -12.69 -8.49
C SER A 87 17.07 -12.97 -9.97
N GLY A 88 17.50 -12.03 -10.80
CA GLY A 88 17.24 -12.01 -12.23
C GLY A 88 18.32 -11.27 -12.98
N GLY A 89 19.48 -11.91 -13.12
CA GLY A 89 20.36 -11.77 -14.29
C GLY A 89 21.41 -10.66 -14.23
N GLY A 90 22.68 -11.06 -14.36
CA GLY A 90 23.78 -10.10 -14.51
C GLY A 90 25.17 -10.73 -14.55
N ASN A 91 25.40 -11.59 -15.54
CA ASN A 91 26.68 -12.17 -15.92
C ASN A 91 27.81 -11.12 -15.91
N THR A 92 28.83 -11.27 -15.06
CA THR A 92 30.11 -10.56 -15.22
C THR A 92 31.28 -11.54 -15.06
N TYR A 93 31.81 -11.91 -16.22
CA TYR A 93 33.12 -12.50 -16.43
C TYR A 93 34.18 -11.74 -15.62
N TYR A 94 35.01 -12.46 -14.86
CA TYR A 94 36.31 -11.96 -14.46
C TYR A 94 37.31 -13.12 -14.38
N SER A 95 38.08 -13.28 -15.45
CA SER A 95 39.46 -13.79 -15.44
C SER A 95 40.36 -12.60 -15.77
N PRO A 96 41.56 -12.53 -15.19
CA PRO A 96 42.70 -13.26 -15.73
C PRO A 96 43.39 -14.21 -14.75
#